data_AF-A0A840QF08-F1
#
_entry.id   AF-A0A840QF08-F1
#
_cell.length_a   1.000
_cell.length_b   1.000
_cell.length_c   1.000
_cell.angle_alpha   90.00
_cell.angle_beta   90.00
_cell.angle_gamma   90.00
#
_symmetry.space_group_name_H-M   'P 1'
#
loop_
_entity.id
_entity.type
_entity.pdbx_description
1 polymer ?
#
loop_
_entity_poly.entity_id
_entity_poly.type
_entity_poly.pdbx_seq_one_letter_code
_entity_poly.pdbx_strand_id
1 'polypeptide(L)'
;MPPVEVLATTESVEEVRRRLEHADITDPRECALLAHEIELLEHWASLLKDSDYAAMGEGLAHFARRCAHWLARAAEHCRTPG
;
A
#
# COMPACT_ATOMS: atom_id res chain seq x y z
N MET A 1 -5.72 21.75 -13.01
CA MET A 1 -5.50 20.31 -13.26
C MET A 1 -4.69 19.78 -12.09
N PRO A 2 -5.11 18.72 -11.39
CA PRO A 2 -4.32 18.18 -10.29
C PRO A 2 -2.95 17.70 -10.79
N PRO A 3 -1.90 17.73 -9.95
CA PRO A 3 -0.59 17.18 -10.29
C PRO A 3 -0.69 15.70 -10.66
N VAL A 4 0.24 15.23 -11.51
CA VAL A 4 0.28 13.82 -11.95
C VAL A 4 0.41 12.87 -10.76
N GLU A 5 1.09 13.31 -9.71
CA GLU A 5 1.26 12.61 -8.46
C GLU A 5 -0.08 12.32 -7.80
N VAL A 6 -1.01 13.28 -7.77
CA VAL A 6 -2.34 13.11 -7.15
C VAL A 6 -3.18 12.08 -7.91
N LEU A 7 -3.10 12.07 -9.24
CA LEU A 7 -3.78 11.09 -10.08
C LEU A 7 -3.19 9.68 -9.88
N ALA A 8 -1.87 9.55 -10.01
CA ALA A 8 -1.14 8.29 -9.81
C ALA A 8 -1.35 7.71 -8.41
N THR A 9 -1.45 8.58 -7.41
CA THR A 9 -1.74 8.21 -6.03
C THR A 9 -3.12 7.58 -5.88
N THR A 10 -4.14 8.14 -6.55
CA THR A 10 -5.51 7.63 -6.49
C THR A 10 -5.62 6.26 -7.14
N GLU A 11 -5.02 6.09 -8.33
CA GLU A 11 -4.95 4.80 -9.03
C GLU A 11 -4.21 3.74 -8.22
N SER A 12 -3.09 4.10 -7.59
CA SER A 12 -2.31 3.19 -6.73
C SER A 12 -3.11 2.74 -5.50
N VAL A 13 -3.88 3.64 -4.87
CA VAL A 13 -4.74 3.29 -3.72
C VAL A 13 -5.84 2.31 -4.13
N GLU A 14 -6.48 2.54 -5.28
CA GLU A 14 -7.52 1.64 -5.80
C GLU A 14 -6.96 0.24 -6.11
N GLU A 15 -5.77 0.17 -6.73
CA GLU A 15 -5.13 -1.10 -7.04
C GLU A 15 -4.73 -1.88 -5.78
N VAL A 16 -4.14 -1.20 -4.78
CA VAL A 16 -3.81 -1.81 -3.48
C VAL A 16 -5.06 -2.34 -2.79
N ARG A 17 -6.14 -1.55 -2.78
CA ARG A 17 -7.41 -1.99 -2.18
C ARG A 17 -7.97 -3.21 -2.90
N ARG A 18 -8.01 -3.19 -4.24
CA ARG A 18 -8.49 -4.32 -5.06
C ARG A 18 -7.69 -5.59 -4.76
N ARG A 19 -6.37 -5.47 -4.64
CA ARG A 19 -5.50 -6.61 -4.29
C ARG A 19 -5.69 -7.08 -2.86
N LEU A 20 -5.80 -6.18 -1.88
CA LEU A 20 -6.09 -6.58 -0.49
C LEU A 20 -7.39 -7.35 -0.36
N GLU A 21 -8.40 -7.04 -1.19
CA GLU A 21 -9.69 -7.73 -1.18
C GLU A 21 -9.64 -9.14 -1.78
N HIS A 22 -8.69 -9.43 -2.69
CA HIS A 22 -8.68 -10.67 -3.49
C HIS A 22 -7.40 -11.49 -3.43
N ALA A 23 -6.31 -10.94 -2.89
CA ALA A 23 -5.01 -11.60 -2.89
C ALA A 23 -5.00 -12.81 -1.95
N ASP A 24 -4.51 -13.93 -2.47
CA ASP A 24 -4.09 -15.06 -1.67
C ASP A 24 -2.74 -14.72 -1.00
N ILE A 25 -2.83 -14.20 0.22
CA ILE A 25 -1.67 -13.86 1.06
C ILE A 25 -0.78 -15.07 1.40
N THR A 26 -1.23 -16.30 1.13
CA THR A 26 -0.42 -17.52 1.29
C THR A 26 0.44 -17.80 0.06
N ASP A 27 0.10 -17.26 -1.13
CA ASP A 27 0.98 -17.29 -2.31
C ASP A 27 2.11 -16.26 -2.13
N PRO A 28 3.38 -16.70 -2.07
CA PRO A 28 4.52 -15.79 -1.95
C PRO A 28 4.60 -14.75 -3.08
N ARG A 29 4.08 -15.06 -4.28
CA ARG A 29 4.09 -14.14 -5.43
C ARG A 29 3.10 -13.01 -5.23
N GLU A 30 1.88 -13.33 -4.83
CA GLU A 30 0.86 -12.31 -4.57
C GLU A 30 1.22 -11.46 -3.35
N CYS A 31 1.81 -12.08 -2.32
CA CYS A 31 2.35 -11.38 -1.16
C CYS A 31 3.48 -10.39 -1.54
N ALA A 32 4.43 -10.80 -2.38
CA ALA A 32 5.50 -9.92 -2.87
C ALA A 32 4.97 -8.78 -3.74
N LEU A 33 3.99 -9.07 -4.60
CA LEU A 33 3.31 -8.07 -5.42
C LEU A 33 2.57 -7.04 -4.54
N LEU A 34 1.87 -7.48 -3.51
CA LEU A 34 1.18 -6.58 -2.57
C LEU A 34 2.18 -5.72 -1.78
N ALA A 35 3.32 -6.29 -1.36
CA ALA A 35 4.40 -5.53 -0.72
C ALA A 35 4.92 -4.41 -1.62
N HIS A 36 5.13 -4.69 -2.91
CA HIS A 36 5.58 -3.69 -3.87
C HIS A 36 4.57 -2.54 -4.05
N GLU A 37 3.27 -2.85 -4.12
CA GLU A 37 2.24 -1.82 -4.24
C GLU A 37 2.16 -0.95 -2.97
N ILE A 38 2.41 -1.52 -1.78
CA ILE A 38 2.52 -0.77 -0.54
C ILE A 38 3.72 0.17 -0.57
N GLU A 39 4.88 -0.27 -1.07
CA GLU A 39 6.07 0.58 -1.24
C GLU A 39 5.80 1.75 -2.19
N LEU A 40 5.03 1.52 -3.27
CA LEU A 40 4.60 2.60 -4.18
C LEU A 40 3.73 3.63 -3.46
N LEU A 41 2.81 3.21 -2.59
CA LEU A 41 2.01 4.14 -1.78
C LEU A 41 2.88 4.99 -0.84
N GLU A 42 3.91 4.40 -0.22
CA GLU A 42 4.85 5.14 0.62
C GLU A 42 5.69 6.13 -0.19
N HIS A 43 6.08 5.74 -1.40
CA HIS A 43 6.77 6.64 -2.33
C HIS A 43 5.91 7.86 -2.68
N TRP A 44 4.65 7.64 -3.06
CA TRP A 44 3.71 8.73 -3.36
C TRP A 44 3.44 9.61 -2.14
N ALA A 45 3.28 9.01 -0.96
CA ALA A 45 3.13 9.75 0.28
C ALA A 45 4.32 10.70 0.55
N SER A 46 5.54 10.23 0.29
CA SER A 46 6.76 11.03 0.44
C SER A 46 6.82 12.22 -0.53
N LEU A 47 6.39 12.03 -1.78
CA LEU A 47 6.33 13.12 -2.76
C LEU A 47 5.30 14.18 -2.40
N LEU A 48 4.16 13.77 -1.82
CA LEU A 48 3.08 14.68 -1.46
C LEU A 48 3.33 15.43 -0.13
N LYS A 49 4.24 14.96 0.73
CA LYS A 49 4.43 15.48 2.10
C LYS A 49 4.75 16.97 2.19
N ASP A 50 5.50 17.50 1.22
CA ASP A 50 5.95 18.90 1.16
C ASP A 50 5.17 19.71 0.10
N SER A 51 4.06 19.17 -0.40
CA SER A 51 3.21 19.79 -1.41
C SER A 51 1.93 20.38 -0.79
N ASP A 52 1.13 21.07 -1.62
CA ASP A 52 -0.22 21.51 -1.25
C ASP A 52 -1.17 20.35 -0.89
N TYR A 53 -0.75 19.10 -1.10
CA TYR A 53 -1.49 17.87 -0.82
C TYR A 53 -0.92 17.08 0.37
N ALA A 54 -0.19 17.72 1.28
CA ALA A 54 0.42 17.08 2.45
C ALA A 54 -0.56 16.19 3.25
N ALA A 55 -1.80 16.64 3.46
CA ALA A 55 -2.83 15.85 4.15
C ALA A 55 -3.18 14.53 3.41
N MET A 56 -3.17 14.54 2.08
CA MET A 56 -3.32 13.33 1.27
C MET A 56 -2.11 12.42 1.46
N GLY A 57 -0.89 12.98 1.39
CA GLY A 57 0.35 12.25 1.65
C GLY A 57 0.37 11.56 3.03
N GLU A 58 -0.07 12.25 4.09
CA GLU A 58 -0.20 11.69 5.43
C GLU A 58 -1.21 10.54 5.50
N GLY A 59 -2.38 10.71 4.85
CA GLY A 59 -3.40 9.67 4.74
C GLY A 59 -2.87 8.42 4.03
N LEU A 60 -2.11 8.60 2.96
CA LEU A 60 -1.46 7.50 2.25
C LEU A 60 -0.39 6.80 3.08
N ALA A 61 0.50 7.55 3.72
CA ALA A 61 1.51 6.96 4.61
C ALA A 61 0.85 6.16 5.73
N HIS A 62 -0.26 6.66 6.29
CA HIS A 62 -1.02 5.91 7.29
C HIS A 62 -1.63 4.62 6.71
N PHE A 63 -2.24 4.70 5.52
CA PHE A 63 -2.82 3.54 4.85
C PHE A 63 -1.76 2.47 4.51
N ALA A 64 -0.64 2.87 3.92
CA ALA A 64 0.47 1.98 3.58
C ALA A 64 1.01 1.24 4.80
N ARG A 65 1.26 1.94 5.92
CA ARG A 65 1.69 1.32 7.19
C ARG A 65 0.70 0.28 7.71
N ARG A 66 -0.60 0.54 7.60
CA ARG A 66 -1.63 -0.44 8.00
C ARG A 66 -1.58 -1.69 7.13
N CYS A 67 -1.43 -1.51 5.82
CA CYS A 67 -1.33 -2.63 4.87
C CYS A 67 -0.07 -3.46 5.15
N ALA A 68 1.08 -2.81 5.37
CA ALA A 68 2.32 -3.49 5.72
C ALA A 68 2.19 -4.29 7.03
N HIS A 69 1.54 -3.72 8.05
CA HIS A 69 1.31 -4.41 9.31
C HIS A 69 0.46 -5.69 9.13
N TRP A 70 -0.61 -5.62 8.34
CA TRP A 70 -1.45 -6.79 8.06
C TRP A 70 -0.71 -7.85 7.25
N LEU A 71 0.08 -7.43 6.26
CA LEU A 71 0.88 -8.36 5.46
C LEU A 71 1.93 -9.09 6.31
N ALA A 72 2.60 -8.38 7.21
CA ALA A 72 3.54 -8.98 8.16
C ALA A 72 2.85 -10.02 9.06
N ARG A 73 1.68 -9.68 9.63
CA ARG A 73 0.90 -10.62 10.46
C ARG A 73 0.42 -11.84 9.70
N ALA A 74 0.02 -11.67 8.45
CA ALA A 74 -0.35 -12.77 7.55
C ALA A 74 0.84 -13.71 7.32
N ALA A 75 2.01 -13.15 7.01
CA ALA A 75 3.23 -13.93 6.82
C ALA A 75 3.68 -14.68 8.09
N GLU A 76 3.47 -14.11 9.27
CA GLU A 76 3.73 -14.78 10.56
C GLU A 76 2.80 -15.98 10.77
N HIS A 77 1.48 -15.81 10.54
CA HIS A 77 0.51 -16.91 10.71
C HIS A 77 0.77 -18.08 9.76
N CYS A 78 1.23 -17.81 8.54
CA CYS A 78 1.57 -18.86 7.58
C CYS A 78 2.83 -19.67 7.95
N ARG A 79 3.71 -19.14 8.81
CA ARG A 79 4.95 -19.81 9.24
C ARG A 79 4.81 -20.65 10.51
N THR A 80 3.76 -20.43 11.30
CA THR A 80 3.40 -21.29 12.43
C THR A 80 2.46 -22.39 11.97
N PRO A 81 2.92 -23.63 11.76
CA PRO A 81 2.01 -24.76 11.65
C PRO A 81 1.32 -24.94 13.00
N GLY A 82 -0.01 -24.91 12.99
CA GLY A 82 -0.83 -25.44 14.08
C GLY A 82 -0.75 -26.96 14.13
#